data_AF-A0AAN7SNP7-F1
#
_entry.id   AF-A0AAN7SNP7-F1
#
_cell.length_a   1.000
_cell.length_b   1.000
_cell.length_c   1.000
_cell.angle_alpha   90.00
_cell.angle_beta   90.00
_cell.angle_gamma   90.00
#
_symmetry.space_group_name_H-M   'P 1'
#
loop_
_entity.id
_entity.type
_entity.pdbx_description
1 polymer ?
#
loop_
_entity_poly.entity_id
_entity_poly.type
_entity_poly.pdbx_seq_one_letter_code
_entity_poly.pdbx_strand_id
1 'polypeptide(L)'
;MEKLLIALACLALLHTGSAMKCYNCQSTTNDDCKDYTKIQTVDCNPTRDALSPVCIKRVLQSASGTNITLQCLYKQNGNECDPPSVQYNVTNCIMCHDDFCNTSSTTYSNLFIILSFQFGLMCLLK
;
A
#
# COMPACT_ATOMS: atom_id res chain seq x y z
N MET A 1 15.72 -29.16 -26.27
CA MET A 1 14.67 -28.94 -25.26
C MET A 1 15.23 -28.69 -23.86
N GLU A 2 16.28 -29.41 -23.42
CA GLU A 2 16.92 -29.17 -22.10
C GLU A 2 17.34 -27.72 -21.83
N LYS A 3 17.96 -27.04 -22.80
CA LYS A 3 18.41 -25.64 -22.64
C LYS A 3 17.26 -24.65 -22.42
N LEU A 4 16.05 -24.97 -22.92
CA LEU A 4 14.85 -24.14 -22.75
C LEU A 4 14.29 -24.28 -21.33
N LEU A 5 14.30 -25.50 -20.79
CA LEU A 5 13.84 -25.80 -19.42
C LEU A 5 14.73 -25.13 -18.36
N ILE A 6 16.05 -25.10 -18.59
CA ILE A 6 17.00 -24.40 -17.70
C ILE A 6 16.78 -22.89 -17.73
N ALA A 7 16.53 -22.30 -18.91
CA ALA A 7 16.25 -20.87 -19.05
C ALA A 7 14.94 -20.45 -18.34
N LEU A 8 13.88 -21.27 -18.45
CA LEU A 8 12.61 -21.04 -17.73
C LEU A 8 12.77 -21.19 -16.20
N ALA A 9 13.59 -22.12 -15.73
CA ALA A 9 13.89 -22.28 -14.31
C ALA A 9 14.65 -21.07 -13.72
N CYS A 10 15.56 -20.45 -14.49
CA CYS A 10 16.27 -19.24 -14.05
C CYS A 10 15.35 -18.00 -13.96
N LEU A 11 14.34 -17.89 -14.83
CA LEU A 11 13.36 -16.79 -14.80
C LEU A 11 12.40 -16.90 -13.60
N ALA A 12 12.08 -18.11 -13.14
CA ALA A 12 11.22 -18.33 -11.98
C ALA A 12 11.91 -18.01 -10.63
N LEU A 13 13.25 -17.95 -10.60
CA LEU A 13 14.03 -17.61 -9.40
C LEU A 13 14.30 -16.10 -9.28
N LEU A 14 13.94 -15.31 -10.28
CA LEU A 14 13.97 -13.84 -10.25
C LEU A 14 12.71 -13.28 -9.57
N HIS A 15 12.36 -13.80 -8.39
CA HIS A 15 11.54 -13.01 -7.46
C HIS A 15 12.45 -11.98 -6.82
N THR A 16 12.75 -10.92 -7.58
CA THR A 16 13.44 -9.74 -7.06
C THR A 16 12.61 -9.22 -5.89
N GLY A 17 13.17 -9.32 -4.68
CA GLY A 17 12.62 -8.69 -3.49
C GLY A 17 12.66 -7.18 -3.66
N SER A 18 11.65 -6.63 -4.33
CA SER A 18 11.44 -5.19 -4.40
C SER A 18 11.02 -4.71 -3.00
N ALA A 19 11.62 -3.62 -2.55
CA ALA A 19 11.09 -2.89 -1.41
C ALA A 19 9.69 -2.38 -1.78
N MET A 20 8.71 -2.63 -0.91
CA MET A 20 7.35 -2.12 -1.07
C MET A 20 7.37 -0.60 -0.99
N LYS A 21 6.62 0.12 -1.80
CA LYS A 21 6.60 1.58 -1.78
C LYS A 21 5.36 2.11 -1.08
N CYS A 22 5.53 3.13 -0.23
CA CYS A 22 4.40 3.83 0.38
C CYS A 22 4.47 5.32 0.09
N TYR A 23 3.32 6.00 0.16
CA TYR A 23 3.33 7.44 0.29
C TYR A 23 3.72 7.86 1.70
N ASN A 24 4.48 8.94 1.80
CA ASN A 24 4.98 9.52 3.03
C ASN A 24 4.59 11.00 3.11
N CYS A 25 3.84 11.37 4.13
CA CYS A 25 3.41 12.73 4.37
C CYS A 25 2.90 12.87 5.81
N GLN A 26 3.19 14.01 6.43
CA GLN A 26 2.60 14.39 7.71
C GLN A 26 2.06 15.82 7.60
N SER A 27 0.76 15.99 7.85
CA SER A 27 0.17 17.32 7.81
C SER A 27 0.61 18.15 9.00
N THR A 28 1.24 19.29 8.74
CA THR A 28 1.57 20.28 9.77
C THR A 28 0.50 21.36 9.86
N THR A 29 -0.20 21.59 8.75
CA THR A 29 -1.39 22.43 8.62
C THR A 29 -2.52 21.63 7.99
N ASN A 30 -3.78 21.97 8.29
CA ASN A 30 -4.95 21.30 7.71
C ASN A 30 -4.73 21.10 6.20
N ASP A 31 -4.77 19.85 5.74
CA ASP A 31 -4.77 19.43 4.33
C ASP A 31 -3.44 19.32 3.55
N ASP A 32 -2.25 19.45 4.19
CA ASP A 32 -0.97 19.26 3.46
C ASP A 32 -0.88 17.92 2.71
N CYS A 33 -1.38 16.82 3.30
CA CYS A 33 -1.38 15.50 2.66
C CYS A 33 -2.55 15.25 1.70
N LYS A 34 -3.34 16.27 1.39
CA LYS A 34 -4.28 16.26 0.25
C LYS A 34 -3.65 16.84 -1.01
N ASP A 35 -2.61 17.67 -0.87
CA ASP A 35 -1.85 18.22 -1.97
C ASP A 35 -0.79 17.20 -2.43
N TYR A 36 -1.04 16.56 -3.58
CA TYR A 36 -0.14 15.55 -4.15
C TYR A 36 1.28 16.05 -4.40
N THR A 37 1.50 17.37 -4.53
CA THR A 37 2.84 17.94 -4.72
C THR A 37 3.68 17.88 -3.44
N LYS A 38 3.04 17.76 -2.27
CA LYS A 38 3.69 17.67 -0.96
C LYS A 38 3.87 16.23 -0.49
N ILE A 39 3.29 15.26 -1.20
CA ILE A 39 3.38 13.84 -0.86
C ILE A 39 4.69 13.27 -1.41
N GLN A 40 5.47 12.65 -0.55
CA GLN A 40 6.70 11.95 -0.93
C GLN A 40 6.41 10.46 -1.11
N THR A 41 7.27 9.77 -1.85
CA THR A 41 7.26 8.31 -1.96
C THR A 41 8.48 7.73 -1.28
N VAL A 42 8.32 6.64 -0.53
CA VAL A 42 9.42 5.98 0.18
C VAL A 42 9.45 4.49 -0.12
N ASP A 43 10.65 3.95 -0.30
CA ASP A 43 10.90 2.51 -0.35
C ASP A 43 10.94 1.94 1.08
N CYS A 44 10.03 1.02 1.37
CA CYS A 44 9.97 0.29 2.61
C CYS A 44 10.96 -0.87 2.59
N ASN A 45 12.13 -0.70 3.20
CA ASN A 45 13.14 -1.74 3.30
C ASN A 45 12.67 -2.92 4.18
N PRO A 46 12.37 -4.11 3.59
CA PRO A 46 11.89 -5.26 4.34
C PRO A 46 12.92 -5.87 5.29
N THR A 47 14.21 -5.51 5.16
CA THR A 47 15.29 -6.06 6.01
C THR A 47 15.55 -5.24 7.26
N ARG A 48 14.87 -4.09 7.44
CA ARG A 48 15.20 -3.14 8.50
C ARG A 48 15.00 -3.71 9.91
N ASP A 49 13.92 -4.48 10.11
CA ASP A 49 13.51 -4.96 11.45
C ASP A 49 13.10 -6.44 11.49
N ALA A 50 13.36 -7.21 10.42
CA ALA A 50 12.82 -8.57 10.20
C ALA A 50 11.26 -8.63 10.22
N LEU A 51 10.62 -7.48 10.02
CA LEU A 51 9.17 -7.32 9.97
C LEU A 51 8.74 -6.94 8.56
N SER A 52 7.64 -7.54 8.12
CA SER A 52 7.01 -7.16 6.87
C SER A 52 6.53 -5.71 6.96
N PRO A 53 6.92 -4.83 6.02
CA PRO A 53 6.46 -3.46 6.04
C PRO A 53 4.96 -3.36 5.74
N VAL A 54 4.35 -2.29 6.25
CA VAL A 54 2.93 -1.94 6.09
C VAL A 54 2.85 -0.46 5.69
N CYS A 55 2.09 -0.14 4.64
CA CYS A 55 1.70 1.24 4.39
C CYS A 55 0.51 1.60 5.28
N ILE A 56 0.56 2.75 5.96
CA ILE A 56 -0.55 3.26 6.76
C ILE A 56 -1.00 4.64 6.28
N LYS A 57 -2.32 4.86 6.32
CA LYS A 57 -2.98 6.16 6.32
C LYS A 57 -3.72 6.32 7.62
N ARG A 58 -3.50 7.44 8.31
CA ARG A 58 -4.20 7.80 9.53
C ARG A 58 -4.74 9.21 9.43
N VAL A 59 -6.01 9.38 9.76
CA VAL A 59 -6.69 10.67 9.80
C VAL A 59 -7.18 10.90 11.22
N LEU A 60 -6.66 11.97 11.83
CA LEU A 60 -6.96 12.40 13.18
C LEU A 60 -7.80 13.68 13.12
N GLN A 61 -8.93 13.68 13.81
CA GLN A 61 -9.75 14.86 14.01
C GLN A 61 -9.52 15.41 15.43
N SER A 62 -9.33 16.72 15.55
CA SER A 62 -9.23 17.43 16.82
C SER A 62 -10.02 18.74 16.75
N ALA A 63 -10.11 19.45 17.87
CA ALA A 63 -10.69 20.81 17.89
C ALA A 63 -9.91 21.79 16.98
N SER A 64 -8.61 21.56 16.78
CA SER A 64 -7.74 22.38 15.94
C SER A 64 -7.87 22.08 14.45
N GLY A 65 -8.56 21.00 14.08
CA GLY A 65 -8.73 20.56 12.70
C GLY A 65 -8.36 19.10 12.46
N THR A 66 -8.10 18.78 11.20
CA THR A 66 -7.85 17.43 10.69
C THR A 66 -6.38 17.25 10.35
N ASN A 67 -5.74 16.24 10.94
CA ASN A 67 -4.38 15.84 10.64
C ASN A 67 -4.37 14.51 9.88
N ILE A 68 -3.55 14.44 8.82
CA ILE A 68 -3.38 13.25 7.99
C ILE A 68 -1.92 12.83 8.07
N THR A 69 -1.70 11.54 8.24
CA THR A 69 -0.38 10.91 8.21
C THR A 69 -0.40 9.74 7.24
N LEU A 70 0.54 9.75 6.30
CA LEU A 70 0.85 8.67 5.37
C LEU A 70 2.28 8.23 5.69
N GLN A 71 2.52 6.95 5.95
CA GLN A 71 3.88 6.48 6.24
C GLN A 71 4.03 4.98 6.00
N CYS A 72 5.29 4.54 5.99
CA CYS A 72 5.67 3.15 6.07
C CYS A 72 5.93 2.75 7.53
N LEU A 73 5.41 1.60 7.96
CA LEU A 73 5.56 1.05 9.31
C LEU A 73 6.13 -0.37 9.28
N TYR A 74 6.87 -0.72 10.34
CA TYR A 74 7.43 -2.05 10.59
C TYR A 74 7.06 -2.42 12.03
N LYS A 75 6.03 -3.25 12.24
CA LYS A 75 5.55 -3.53 13.61
C LYS A 75 4.99 -4.93 13.80
N GLN A 76 5.18 -5.51 14.99
CA GLN A 76 4.66 -6.84 15.37
C GLN A 76 3.31 -6.82 16.08
N ASN A 77 2.98 -5.75 16.82
CA ASN A 77 1.73 -5.60 17.58
C ASN A 77 1.27 -4.14 17.58
N GLY A 78 -0.04 -3.93 17.44
CA GLY A 78 -0.61 -2.68 16.95
C GLY A 78 -1.42 -1.87 17.96
N ASN A 79 -1.20 -0.55 17.94
CA ASN A 79 -2.04 0.51 18.50
C ASN A 79 -2.11 1.72 17.53
N GLU A 80 -1.69 1.61 16.25
CA GLU A 80 -1.38 2.83 15.46
C GLU A 80 -2.63 3.51 14.93
N CYS A 81 -3.74 2.75 14.91
CA CYS A 81 -5.08 3.27 14.67
C CYS A 81 -5.78 3.73 15.96
N ASP A 82 -5.16 3.62 17.13
CA ASP A 82 -5.73 4.16 18.35
C ASP A 82 -5.50 5.67 18.41
N PRO A 83 -6.36 6.42 19.11
CA PRO A 83 -6.11 7.83 19.39
C PRO A 83 -4.77 8.01 20.13
N PRO A 84 -3.91 8.97 19.70
CA PRO A 84 -2.64 9.23 20.39
C PRO A 84 -2.86 9.91 21.74
N SER A 85 -4.00 10.59 21.92
CA SER A 85 -4.46 11.17 23.19
C SER A 85 -5.96 11.44 23.10
N VAL A 86 -6.59 11.76 24.25
CA VAL A 86 -8.02 12.08 24.35
C VAL A 86 -8.49 13.28 23.52
N GLN A 87 -7.56 14.12 23.06
CA GLN A 87 -7.86 15.32 22.26
C GLN A 87 -8.03 15.03 20.77
N TYR A 88 -7.63 13.84 20.34
CA TYR A 88 -7.71 13.41 18.95
C TYR A 88 -8.68 12.25 18.84
N ASN A 89 -9.45 12.22 17.76
CA ASN A 89 -10.26 11.09 17.37
C ASN A 89 -9.76 10.54 16.04
N VAL A 90 -9.62 9.22 15.92
CA VAL A 90 -9.22 8.59 14.66
C VAL A 90 -10.46 8.41 13.81
N THR A 91 -10.59 9.19 12.74
CA THR A 91 -11.76 9.13 11.85
C THR A 91 -11.57 8.18 10.68
N ASN A 92 -10.32 7.94 10.28
CA ASN A 92 -9.99 6.96 9.25
C ASN A 92 -8.59 6.39 9.52
N CYS A 93 -8.46 5.06 9.47
CA CYS A 93 -7.18 4.38 9.56
C CYS A 93 -7.17 3.20 8.59
N ILE A 94 -6.21 3.19 7.66
CA ILE A 94 -6.06 2.13 6.65
C ILE A 94 -4.63 1.62 6.74
N MET A 95 -4.49 0.31 6.83
CA MET A 95 -3.22 -0.41 6.77
C MET A 95 -3.29 -1.40 5.61
N CYS A 96 -2.23 -1.49 4.81
CA CYS A 96 -2.20 -2.33 3.62
C CYS A 96 -0.76 -2.69 3.22
N HIS A 97 -0.61 -3.75 2.41
CA HIS A 97 0.67 -4.39 2.09
C HIS A 97 0.99 -4.35 0.59
N ASP A 98 0.39 -3.41 -0.13
CA ASP A 98 0.61 -3.20 -1.56
C ASP A 98 1.28 -1.85 -1.81
N ASP A 99 1.98 -1.72 -2.93
CA ASP A 99 2.59 -0.45 -3.31
C ASP A 99 1.53 0.67 -3.35
N PHE A 100 1.83 1.80 -2.70
CA PHE A 100 1.07 3.05 -2.76
C PHE A 100 -0.38 2.98 -2.24
N CYS A 101 -0.76 1.89 -1.58
CA CYS A 101 -2.13 1.61 -1.14
C CYS A 101 -2.64 2.54 -0.04
N ASN A 102 -1.75 3.28 0.66
CA ASN A 102 -2.14 4.22 1.70
C ASN A 102 -2.70 5.56 1.18
N THR A 103 -2.96 5.72 -0.11
CA THR A 103 -3.77 6.84 -0.62
C THR A 103 -5.11 6.41 -1.18
N SER A 104 -5.23 5.15 -1.62
CA SER A 104 -6.45 4.63 -2.22
C SER A 104 -7.58 4.56 -1.19
N SER A 105 -8.61 5.38 -1.39
CA SER A 105 -9.96 5.05 -0.96
C SER A 105 -10.36 3.79 -1.73
N THR A 106 -10.54 2.70 -1.01
CA THR A 106 -10.78 1.35 -1.51
C THR A 106 -11.77 1.34 -2.67
N THR A 107 -11.25 1.33 -3.90
CA THR A 107 -12.03 1.01 -5.09
C THR A 107 -11.46 -0.32 -5.56
N TYR A 108 -12.05 -1.41 -5.08
CA TYR A 108 -11.80 -2.74 -5.62
C TYR A 108 -12.27 -2.74 -7.08
N SER A 109 -11.39 -2.32 -7.99
CA SER A 109 -11.66 -2.38 -9.41
C SER A 109 -11.43 -3.81 -9.85
N ASN A 110 -12.54 -4.52 -10.10
CA ASN A 110 -12.63 -5.91 -10.56
C ASN A 110 -12.03 -6.11 -11.97
N LEU A 111 -10.77 -5.71 -12.20
CA LEU A 111 -10.11 -5.89 -13.50
C LEU A 111 -9.94 -7.38 -13.86
N PHE A 112 -9.90 -8.28 -12.87
CA PHE A 112 -9.81 -9.72 -13.09
C PHE A 112 -11.06 -10.34 -13.75
N ILE A 113 -12.24 -9.73 -13.62
CA ILE A 113 -13.48 -10.24 -14.25
C ILE A 113 -13.49 -9.97 -15.76
N ILE A 114 -12.85 -8.89 -16.21
CA ILE A 114 -12.85 -8.50 -17.63
C ILE A 114 -11.94 -9.44 -18.45
N LEU A 115 -10.81 -9.86 -17.87
CA LEU A 115 -9.86 -10.75 -18.55
C LEU A 115 -10.36 -12.19 -18.66
N SER A 116 -11.13 -12.69 -17.69
CA SER A 116 -11.70 -14.04 -17.73
C SER A 116 -12.84 -14.17 -18.76
N PHE A 117 -13.63 -13.11 -18.98
CA PHE A 117 -14.66 -13.08 -20.02
C PHE A 117 -14.10 -13.14 -21.45
N GLN A 118 -12.96 -12.48 -21.70
CA GLN A 118 -12.32 -12.47 -23.03
C GLN A 118 -11.78 -13.86 -23.42
N PHE A 119 -11.18 -14.58 -22.46
CA PHE A 119 -10.69 -15.95 -22.71
C PHE A 119 -11.83 -16.97 -22.85
N GLY A 120 -12.92 -16.84 -22.08
CA GLY A 120 -14.08 -17.72 -22.20
C GLY A 120 -14.77 -17.61 -23.57
N LEU A 121 -14.86 -16.41 -24.13
CA LEU A 121 -15.49 -16.18 -25.44
C LEU A 121 -14.65 -16.73 -26.61
N MET A 122 -13.31 -16.67 -26.52
CA MET A 122 -12.43 -17.26 -27.54
C MET A 122 -12.49 -18.80 -27.55
N CYS A 123 -12.77 -19.43 -26.42
CA CYS A 123 -12.94 -20.89 -26.35
C CYS A 123 -14.31 -21.38 -26.86
N LEU A 124 -15.35 -20.53 -26.84
CA LEU A 124 -16.70 -20.87 -27.30
C LEU A 124 -16.93 -20.64 -28.80
N LEU A 125 -16.04 -19.91 -29.46
CA LEU A 125 -16.09 -19.60 -30.90
C LEU A 125 -15.23 -20.56 -31.76
N LYS A 126 -14.86 -21.74 -31.23
CA LYS A 126 -14.06 -22.74 -31.93
C LYS A 126 -14.77 -24.07 -32.02
#